data_AF-A0A1I6Q6E4-F1
#
_entry.id   AF-A0A1I6Q6E4-F1
#
_cell.length_a   1.000
_cell.length_b   1.000
_cell.length_c   1.000
_cell.angle_alpha   90.00
_cell.angle_beta   90.00
_cell.angle_gamma   90.00
#
_symmetry.space_group_name_H-M   'P 1'
#
loop_
_entity.id
_entity.type
_entity.pdbx_description
1 polymer ?
#
loop_
_entity_poly.entity_id
_entity_poly.type
_entity_poly.pdbx_seq_one_letter_code
_entity_poly.pdbx_strand_id
1 'polypeptide(L)'
;MEQDKTLKQILRAIKEKQPIHKQIPNKGKIVFQKIVPYLFIYRVPTESKDRLLSELTKSELASIIYKSEEDDSISRWIPIIAKALAEEFGTCLLVEVWTAETKQSEDIAIHLSQKNALVLAEYLQKNIQKEAPELLIALRKDKKLPKPEHLPALLQNKDIKDDMVLTLGLAIQTRYKNLSGTYLPLLLREFRESLAKSLSRLFFEFVRLYTTVKAANFKMKGHERLSPEIYEIDEHLAKESQKFDFLLLITPLNNHEAWLQFKKDNYRKEPVFHYRPMPIDPDLVKRNLYNLRIEDIYDPTVAYILRDKRRELDDMMTMLASRGTADFKHGSMMVFGTVSDDLFEMAKALLIAIDSLPARETVEEEYLNAQEFARLAEAEIAYLRQQAPQFNTTVRIRDDVSGIMVNHGTLNISKQYQISKRRAIALIQHEIGTHVVTYFNGKEQTFSSFRQGVPGYEQLQEGLAVLAEYLIGGLTNERLRILAGRVIAVRNMVMGNSFLDTFTLLHEEYNFSLYTAYTMTMRVYRAGGLTKDAVYLQGFIELIRYIQDGKDLNILTIGKIREDYLPIISDLVQRGILRKPLLKPRYLESPYADKLKDVQQFTSIFKMINY
;
A
#
# COMPACT_ATOMS: atom_id res chain seq x y z
N MET A 1 48.79 -13.66 2.81
CA MET A 1 49.05 -12.20 2.76
C MET A 1 47.86 -11.38 2.25
N GLU A 2 47.16 -11.80 1.18
CA GLU A 2 46.02 -11.05 0.63
C GLU A 2 44.72 -11.14 1.46
N GLN A 3 44.48 -12.29 2.10
CA GLN A 3 43.33 -12.56 2.98
C GLN A 3 43.28 -11.61 4.21
N ASP A 4 44.41 -11.34 4.85
CA ASP A 4 44.49 -10.41 5.99
C ASP A 4 44.22 -8.95 5.60
N LYS A 5 44.48 -8.58 4.34
CA LYS A 5 44.21 -7.22 3.83
C LYS A 5 42.70 -6.98 3.71
N THR A 6 41.94 -7.98 3.27
CA THR A 6 40.48 -7.88 3.13
C THR A 6 39.80 -7.72 4.49
N LEU A 7 40.19 -8.49 5.51
CA LEU A 7 39.66 -8.34 6.86
C LEU A 7 39.94 -6.92 7.41
N LYS A 8 41.17 -6.42 7.26
CA LYS A 8 41.53 -5.05 7.69
C LYS A 8 40.67 -3.98 7.00
N GLN A 9 40.33 -4.16 5.72
CA GLN A 9 39.44 -3.25 4.99
C GLN A 9 38.01 -3.29 5.55
N ILE A 10 37.48 -4.47 5.88
CA ILE A 10 36.16 -4.62 6.49
C ILE A 10 36.12 -3.95 7.86
N LEU A 11 37.11 -4.20 8.72
CA LEU A 11 37.18 -3.59 10.05
C LEU A 11 37.30 -2.06 9.98
N ARG A 12 38.08 -1.54 9.02
CA ARG A 12 38.16 -0.10 8.75
C ARG A 12 36.81 0.47 8.32
N ALA A 13 36.12 -0.20 7.40
CA ALA A 13 34.80 0.25 6.94
C ALA A 13 33.75 0.26 8.05
N ILE A 14 33.78 -0.72 8.96
CA ILE A 14 32.92 -0.75 10.16
C ILE A 14 33.16 0.49 11.03
N LYS A 15 34.43 0.78 11.35
CA LYS A 15 34.83 1.94 12.16
C LYS A 15 34.48 3.28 11.50
N GLU A 16 34.67 3.39 10.20
CA GLU A 16 34.34 4.58 9.40
C GLU A 16 32.85 4.67 9.03
N LYS A 17 32.06 3.63 9.37
CA LYS A 17 30.64 3.47 9.04
C LYS A 17 30.34 3.59 7.54
N GLN A 18 31.27 3.11 6.70
CA GLN A 18 31.17 3.15 5.24
C GLN A 18 30.67 1.82 4.66
N PRO A 19 29.80 1.84 3.63
CA PRO A 19 29.43 0.64 2.90
C PRO A 19 30.65 -0.07 2.31
N ILE A 20 30.63 -1.40 2.29
CA ILE A 20 31.74 -2.20 1.74
C ILE A 20 31.24 -3.50 1.12
N HIS A 21 31.65 -3.74 -0.13
CA HIS A 21 31.31 -4.95 -0.88
C HIS A 21 32.61 -5.67 -1.22
N LYS A 22 32.82 -6.88 -0.68
CA LYS A 22 34.03 -7.69 -0.92
C LYS A 22 33.66 -9.05 -1.47
N GLN A 23 33.97 -9.24 -2.76
CA GLN A 23 34.01 -10.56 -3.37
C GLN A 23 35.32 -11.25 -2.97
N ILE A 24 35.21 -12.48 -2.49
CA ILE A 24 36.34 -13.34 -2.12
C ILE A 24 36.41 -14.43 -3.20
N PRO A 25 37.46 -14.42 -4.04
CA PRO A 25 37.58 -15.34 -5.18
C PRO A 25 37.34 -16.79 -4.78
N ASN A 26 36.50 -17.48 -5.56
CA ASN A 26 36.12 -18.90 -5.39
C ASN A 26 35.49 -19.30 -4.04
N LYS A 27 35.38 -18.39 -3.08
CA LYS A 27 34.81 -18.66 -1.76
C LYS A 27 33.42 -18.08 -1.56
N GLY A 28 33.24 -16.79 -1.84
CA GLY A 28 32.00 -16.11 -1.47
C GLY A 28 32.08 -14.60 -1.50
N LYS A 29 31.20 -13.94 -0.75
CA LYS A 29 31.17 -12.49 -0.61
C LYS A 29 30.71 -12.05 0.77
N ILE A 30 31.26 -10.92 1.19
CA ILE A 30 30.84 -10.16 2.38
C ILE A 30 30.34 -8.81 1.89
N VAL A 31 29.10 -8.47 2.23
CA VAL A 31 28.43 -7.27 1.77
C VAL A 31 27.87 -6.53 2.96
N PHE A 32 28.30 -5.29 3.15
CA PHE A 32 27.60 -4.30 3.94
C PHE A 32 27.12 -3.19 3.00
N GLN A 33 25.83 -3.19 2.67
CA GLN A 33 25.20 -2.05 2.01
C GLN A 33 25.17 -0.84 2.96
N LYS A 34 25.07 -1.12 4.26
CA LYS A 34 25.25 -0.18 5.36
C LYS A 34 25.87 -0.93 6.54
N ILE A 35 26.70 -0.26 7.33
CA ILE A 35 27.17 -0.82 8.60
C ILE A 35 26.01 -0.84 9.60
N VAL A 36 25.57 -2.04 9.95
CA VAL A 36 24.45 -2.32 10.86
C VAL A 36 24.91 -3.33 11.93
N PRO A 37 24.28 -3.36 13.12
CA PRO A 37 24.73 -4.19 14.24
C PRO A 37 24.33 -5.67 14.09
N TYR A 38 24.15 -6.17 12.87
CA TYR A 38 23.79 -7.56 12.64
C TYR A 38 24.48 -8.14 11.41
N LEU A 39 24.51 -9.47 11.33
CA LEU A 39 25.01 -10.23 10.19
C LEU A 39 24.02 -11.33 9.84
N PHE A 40 23.61 -11.41 8.57
CA PHE A 40 22.81 -12.51 8.05
C PHE A 40 23.67 -13.41 7.14
N ILE A 41 23.79 -14.69 7.50
CA ILE A 41 24.85 -15.56 6.98
C ILE A 41 24.25 -16.81 6.34
N TYR A 42 24.68 -17.13 5.12
CA TYR A 42 24.38 -18.39 4.45
C TYR A 42 25.67 -19.09 4.01
N ARG A 43 25.95 -20.23 4.65
CA ARG A 43 26.99 -21.17 4.21
C ARG A 43 26.42 -22.08 3.13
N VAL A 44 26.90 -21.88 1.90
CA VAL A 44 26.49 -22.66 0.74
C VAL A 44 27.00 -24.10 0.90
N PRO A 45 26.10 -25.11 0.91
CA PRO A 45 26.50 -26.51 0.95
C PRO A 45 27.35 -26.89 -0.27
N THR A 46 28.18 -27.91 -0.12
CA THR A 46 29.05 -28.44 -1.19
C THR A 46 28.24 -29.01 -2.36
N GLU A 47 27.09 -29.66 -2.07
CA GLU A 47 26.25 -30.32 -3.06
C GLU A 47 25.54 -29.32 -3.99
N SER A 48 24.77 -28.40 -3.40
CA SER A 48 24.01 -27.44 -4.18
C SER A 48 23.68 -26.18 -3.40
N LYS A 49 23.63 -25.07 -4.13
CA LYS A 49 23.23 -23.77 -3.61
C LYS A 49 21.71 -23.66 -3.66
N ASP A 50 21.09 -23.42 -2.51
CA ASP A 50 19.67 -23.13 -2.47
C ASP A 50 19.39 -21.70 -2.95
N ARG A 51 18.45 -21.57 -3.91
CA ARG A 51 18.10 -20.27 -4.50
C ARG A 51 17.42 -19.38 -3.47
N LEU A 52 16.46 -19.88 -2.70
CA LEU A 52 15.71 -19.10 -1.72
C LEU A 52 16.66 -18.55 -0.66
N LEU A 53 17.48 -19.42 -0.06
CA LEU A 53 18.41 -19.01 1.00
C LEU A 53 19.42 -17.99 0.49
N SER A 54 19.94 -18.19 -0.73
CA SER A 54 20.85 -17.23 -1.32
C SER A 54 20.20 -15.88 -1.64
N GLU A 55 18.95 -15.85 -2.10
CA GLU A 55 18.24 -14.61 -2.42
C GLU A 55 17.86 -13.86 -1.14
N LEU A 56 17.30 -14.57 -0.16
CA LEU A 56 17.00 -14.06 1.18
C LEU A 56 18.26 -13.47 1.83
N THR A 57 19.40 -14.12 1.66
CA THR A 57 20.64 -13.60 2.24
C THR A 57 21.14 -12.35 1.52
N LYS A 58 20.94 -12.23 0.21
CA LYS A 58 21.34 -11.05 -0.56
C LYS A 58 20.49 -9.81 -0.26
N SER A 59 19.24 -9.98 0.19
CA SER A 59 18.35 -8.85 0.47
C SER A 59 18.72 -8.09 1.74
N GLU A 60 19.56 -8.66 2.61
CA GLU A 60 19.92 -8.03 3.88
C GLU A 60 21.06 -7.00 3.77
N LEU A 61 20.97 -5.96 4.61
CA LEU A 61 21.92 -4.84 4.64
C LEU A 61 23.35 -5.27 4.98
N ALA A 62 23.51 -6.31 5.80
CA ALA A 62 24.78 -6.93 6.13
C ALA A 62 24.69 -8.44 5.95
N SER A 63 25.29 -8.94 4.87
CA SER A 63 25.17 -10.32 4.43
C SER A 63 26.50 -10.98 4.11
N ILE A 64 26.60 -12.26 4.46
CA ILE A 64 27.79 -13.09 4.18
C ILE A 64 27.31 -14.38 3.52
N ILE A 65 27.74 -14.61 2.27
CA ILE A 65 27.42 -15.84 1.52
C ILE A 65 28.71 -16.47 1.04
N TYR A 66 29.00 -17.70 1.45
CA TYR A 66 30.24 -18.38 1.08
C TYR A 66 30.11 -19.90 1.12
N LYS A 67 30.98 -20.59 0.38
CA LYS A 67 31.16 -22.04 0.45
C LYS A 67 31.98 -22.38 1.68
N SER A 68 31.44 -23.23 2.55
CA SER A 68 32.15 -23.67 3.76
C SER A 68 32.94 -24.94 3.45
N GLU A 69 34.26 -24.88 3.62
CA GLU A 69 35.19 -26.02 3.52
C GLU A 69 35.83 -26.28 4.90
N GLU A 70 36.46 -27.45 5.08
CA GLU A 70 37.26 -27.73 6.27
C GLU A 70 38.44 -26.74 6.31
N ASP A 71 38.33 -25.75 7.19
CA ASP A 71 39.28 -24.65 7.43
C ASP A 71 39.12 -23.36 6.59
N ASP A 72 37.89 -22.82 6.54
CA ASP A 72 37.60 -21.58 5.82
C ASP A 72 37.97 -20.28 6.60
N SER A 73 38.69 -19.39 5.91
CA SER A 73 39.09 -18.07 6.40
C SER A 73 37.92 -17.16 6.76
N ILE A 74 36.78 -17.24 6.05
CA ILE A 74 35.61 -16.37 6.33
C ILE A 74 34.97 -16.79 7.65
N SER A 75 34.87 -18.09 7.92
CA SER A 75 34.46 -18.61 9.24
C SER A 75 35.28 -18.02 10.38
N ARG A 76 36.61 -17.87 10.20
CA ARG A 76 37.50 -17.26 11.21
C ARG A 76 37.32 -15.74 11.34
N TRP A 77 36.87 -15.06 10.29
CA TRP A 77 36.65 -13.62 10.30
C TRP A 77 35.33 -13.22 10.97
N ILE A 78 34.30 -14.07 10.88
CA ILE A 78 32.96 -13.78 11.40
C ILE A 78 32.98 -13.38 12.89
N PRO A 79 33.65 -14.09 13.82
CA PRO A 79 33.77 -13.66 15.22
C PRO A 79 34.42 -12.27 15.37
N ILE A 80 35.45 -11.99 14.56
CA ILE A 80 36.20 -10.72 14.62
C ILE A 80 35.32 -9.56 14.13
N ILE A 81 34.58 -9.78 13.04
CA ILE A 81 33.64 -8.81 12.47
C ILE A 81 32.48 -8.56 13.46
N ALA A 82 31.89 -9.62 14.02
CA ALA A 82 30.79 -9.51 14.98
C ALA A 82 31.21 -8.73 16.23
N LYS A 83 32.42 -8.98 16.74
CA LYS A 83 32.97 -8.22 17.86
C LYS A 83 33.17 -6.74 17.53
N ALA A 84 33.73 -6.42 16.35
CA ALA A 84 33.90 -5.02 15.93
C ALA A 84 32.56 -4.29 15.79
N LEU A 85 31.50 -4.96 15.31
CA LEU A 85 30.16 -4.40 15.30
C LEU A 85 29.61 -4.19 16.72
N ALA A 86 29.80 -5.16 17.62
CA ALA A 86 29.37 -5.02 19.01
C ALA A 86 30.10 -3.88 19.73
N GLU A 87 31.38 -3.65 19.46
CA GLU A 87 32.14 -2.50 19.99
C GLU A 87 31.57 -1.15 19.50
N GLU A 88 31.12 -1.07 18.24
CA GLU A 88 30.54 0.15 17.66
C GLU A 88 29.09 0.42 18.09
N PHE A 89 28.31 -0.63 18.37
CA PHE A 89 26.85 -0.54 18.57
C PHE A 89 26.37 -1.05 19.94
N GLY A 90 27.26 -1.52 20.80
CA GLY A 90 26.97 -2.15 22.08
C GLY A 90 26.74 -3.67 21.99
N THR A 91 25.95 -4.10 21.01
CA THR A 91 25.65 -5.54 20.78
C THR A 91 25.59 -5.83 19.29
N CYS A 92 25.93 -7.06 18.90
CA CYS A 92 25.80 -7.58 17.54
C CYS A 92 24.87 -8.80 17.49
N LEU A 93 23.98 -8.89 16.49
CA LEU A 93 23.17 -10.09 16.24
C LEU A 93 23.70 -10.86 15.02
N LEU A 94 24.01 -12.13 15.20
CA LEU A 94 24.37 -13.05 14.12
C LEU A 94 23.21 -14.00 13.86
N VAL A 95 22.72 -14.05 12.63
CA VAL A 95 21.69 -14.99 12.21
C VAL A 95 22.25 -15.84 11.08
N GLU A 96 22.34 -17.14 11.30
CA GLU A 96 22.75 -18.11 10.27
C GLU A 96 21.53 -18.84 9.72
N VAL A 97 21.41 -18.96 8.40
CA VAL A 97 20.35 -19.71 7.72
C VAL A 97 20.92 -20.91 6.98
N TRP A 98 20.22 -22.05 7.02
CA TRP A 98 20.59 -23.27 6.32
C TRP A 98 19.37 -24.12 5.94
N THR A 99 19.60 -25.10 5.05
CA THR A 99 18.58 -26.08 4.68
C THR A 99 18.39 -27.08 5.81
N ALA A 100 17.15 -27.27 6.25
CA ALA A 100 16.82 -28.21 7.32
C ALA A 100 17.12 -29.67 6.95
N GLU A 101 17.38 -30.48 7.97
CA GLU A 101 17.55 -31.92 7.83
C GLU A 101 16.23 -32.62 7.46
N THR A 102 16.34 -33.80 6.85
CA THR A 102 15.19 -34.64 6.46
C THR A 102 14.27 -35.01 7.63
N LYS A 103 14.78 -35.01 8.86
CA LYS A 103 14.02 -35.35 10.07
C LYS A 103 13.21 -34.18 10.64
N GLN A 104 13.43 -32.95 10.17
CA GLN A 104 12.66 -31.81 10.63
C GLN A 104 11.23 -31.90 10.07
N SER A 105 10.24 -31.98 10.95
CA SER A 105 8.81 -31.97 10.60
C SER A 105 8.30 -30.58 10.26
N GLU A 106 8.86 -29.55 10.88
CA GLU A 106 8.44 -28.16 10.72
C GLU A 106 9.05 -27.53 9.46
N ASP A 107 8.33 -26.59 8.85
CA ASP A 107 8.82 -25.85 7.69
C ASP A 107 10.02 -24.98 8.06
N ILE A 108 9.99 -24.38 9.25
CA ILE A 108 11.05 -23.51 9.77
C ILE A 108 11.32 -23.87 11.24
N ALA A 109 12.59 -24.05 11.60
CA ALA A 109 13.00 -24.14 13.00
C ALA A 109 13.95 -22.97 13.34
N ILE A 110 13.60 -22.23 14.40
CA ILE A 110 14.39 -21.14 14.95
C ILE A 110 15.19 -21.68 16.13
N HIS A 111 16.51 -21.76 15.96
CA HIS A 111 17.44 -22.27 16.94
C HIS A 111 18.05 -21.12 17.76
N LEU A 112 18.10 -21.29 19.08
CA LEU A 112 18.80 -20.40 19.98
C LEU A 112 19.43 -21.17 21.14
N SER A 113 20.52 -20.64 21.68
CA SER A 113 21.12 -21.18 22.90
C SER A 113 21.26 -20.16 24.03
N GLN A 114 21.11 -18.86 23.73
CA GLN A 114 21.28 -17.77 24.68
C GLN A 114 19.92 -17.29 25.18
N LYS A 115 19.77 -17.14 26.50
CA LYS A 115 18.49 -16.74 27.13
C LYS A 115 18.04 -15.33 26.72
N ASN A 116 18.97 -14.41 26.54
CA ASN A 116 18.72 -13.03 26.11
C ASN A 116 18.27 -12.91 24.64
N ALA A 117 18.54 -13.91 23.80
CA ALA A 117 18.04 -13.99 22.43
C ALA A 117 16.60 -14.53 22.35
N LEU A 118 16.02 -15.02 23.45
CA LEU A 118 14.70 -15.63 23.48
C LEU A 118 13.60 -14.67 23.01
N VAL A 119 13.63 -13.42 23.48
CA VAL A 119 12.64 -12.40 23.10
C VAL A 119 12.65 -12.15 21.60
N LEU A 120 13.84 -12.08 21.00
CA LEU A 120 14.01 -11.90 19.56
C LEU A 120 13.52 -13.13 18.77
N ALA A 121 13.80 -14.33 19.26
CA ALA A 121 13.37 -15.57 18.62
C ALA A 121 11.85 -15.76 18.67
N GLU A 122 11.22 -15.46 19.80
CA GLU A 122 9.75 -15.46 19.97
C GLU A 122 9.11 -14.36 19.11
N TYR A 123 9.74 -13.18 19.03
CA TYR A 123 9.30 -12.10 18.15
C TYR A 123 9.36 -12.51 16.68
N LEU A 124 10.44 -13.17 16.23
CA LEU A 124 10.56 -13.68 14.87
C LEU A 124 9.49 -14.75 14.59
N GLN A 125 9.33 -15.74 15.48
CA GLN A 125 8.32 -16.80 15.34
C GLN A 125 6.92 -16.22 15.16
N LYS A 126 6.52 -15.29 16.05
CA LYS A 126 5.21 -14.65 15.99
C LYS A 126 4.99 -13.87 14.70
N ASN A 127 6.02 -13.20 14.18
CA ASN A 127 5.91 -12.46 12.93
C ASN A 127 5.80 -13.40 11.72
N ILE A 128 6.57 -14.49 11.65
CA ILE A 128 6.45 -15.45 10.55
C ILE A 128 5.06 -16.09 10.58
N GLN A 129 4.57 -16.54 11.75
CA GLN A 129 3.23 -17.14 11.90
C GLN A 129 2.11 -16.17 11.50
N LYS A 130 2.30 -14.87 11.72
CA LYS A 130 1.34 -13.84 11.32
C LYS A 130 1.33 -13.63 9.80
N GLU A 131 2.51 -13.61 9.17
CA GLU A 131 2.63 -13.39 7.72
C GLU A 131 2.29 -14.63 6.89
N ALA A 132 2.50 -15.82 7.45
CA ALA A 132 2.32 -17.11 6.79
C ALA A 132 1.73 -18.15 7.79
N PRO A 133 0.41 -18.07 8.08
CA PRO A 133 -0.25 -18.94 9.07
C PRO A 133 -0.18 -20.44 8.75
N GLU A 134 -0.02 -20.78 7.47
CA GLU A 134 0.10 -22.15 6.95
C GLU A 134 1.47 -22.80 7.20
N LEU A 135 2.51 -22.01 7.48
CA LEU A 135 3.84 -22.55 7.76
C LEU A 135 3.95 -23.04 9.21
N LEU A 136 4.49 -24.25 9.37
CA LEU A 136 4.78 -24.83 10.69
C LEU A 136 6.14 -24.33 11.18
N ILE A 137 6.15 -23.65 12.33
CA ILE A 137 7.35 -23.01 12.88
C ILE A 137 7.65 -23.52 14.29
N ALA A 138 8.85 -24.07 14.49
CA ALA A 138 9.34 -24.48 15.81
C ALA A 138 10.35 -23.49 16.38
N LEU A 139 10.31 -23.32 17.71
CA LEU A 139 11.33 -22.64 18.49
C LEU A 139 12.15 -23.68 19.27
N ARG A 140 13.46 -23.80 18.98
CA ARG A 140 14.36 -24.81 19.54
C ARG A 140 15.39 -24.17 20.47
N LYS A 141 15.25 -24.46 21.77
CA LYS A 141 16.14 -23.97 22.84
C LYS A 141 17.27 -24.97 23.06
N ASP A 142 18.35 -24.79 22.32
CA ASP A 142 19.50 -25.69 22.29
C ASP A 142 20.50 -25.42 23.42
N LYS A 143 21.23 -26.45 23.86
CA LYS A 143 22.33 -26.31 24.82
C LYS A 143 23.61 -25.77 24.17
N LYS A 144 23.79 -26.02 22.88
CA LYS A 144 24.96 -25.62 22.09
C LYS A 144 24.57 -24.49 21.15
N LEU A 145 25.55 -23.69 20.72
CA LEU A 145 25.32 -22.62 19.78
C LEU A 145 24.67 -23.13 18.48
N PRO A 146 23.72 -22.36 17.90
CA PRO A 146 23.08 -22.73 16.64
C PRO A 146 24.11 -23.00 15.54
N LYS A 147 23.93 -24.11 14.83
CA LYS A 147 24.78 -24.49 13.69
C LYS A 147 24.04 -25.51 12.81
N PRO A 148 24.38 -25.61 11.52
CA PRO A 148 24.09 -26.77 10.70
C PRO A 148 24.77 -28.02 11.30
N GLU A 149 24.16 -29.19 11.19
CA GLU A 149 24.65 -30.43 11.84
C GLU A 149 26.08 -30.79 11.39
N HIS A 150 26.33 -30.69 10.09
CA HIS A 150 27.59 -31.06 9.44
C HIS A 150 28.68 -29.99 9.45
N LEU A 151 28.41 -28.82 10.04
CA LEU A 151 29.37 -27.72 10.08
C LEU A 151 29.68 -27.30 11.53
N PRO A 152 30.87 -26.75 11.78
CA PRO A 152 31.19 -26.17 13.09
C PRO A 152 30.36 -24.90 13.34
N ALA A 153 30.15 -24.58 14.62
CA ALA A 153 29.55 -23.31 15.01
C ALA A 153 30.46 -22.15 14.58
N LEU A 154 29.85 -21.04 14.14
CA LEU A 154 30.60 -19.85 13.69
C LEU A 154 31.25 -19.10 14.85
N LEU A 155 30.68 -19.21 16.06
CA LEU A 155 31.19 -18.61 17.29
C LEU A 155 31.57 -19.68 18.31
N GLN A 156 32.43 -19.32 19.25
CA GLN A 156 32.74 -20.10 20.44
C GLN A 156 32.10 -19.47 21.69
N ASN A 157 31.97 -20.23 22.77
CA ASN A 157 31.39 -19.74 24.04
C ASN A 157 32.12 -18.50 24.61
N LYS A 158 33.39 -18.29 24.26
CA LYS A 158 34.15 -17.09 24.67
C LYS A 158 33.72 -15.83 23.90
N ASP A 159 33.21 -15.98 22.68
CA ASP A 159 32.85 -14.87 21.79
C ASP A 159 31.47 -14.30 22.13
N ILE A 160 30.63 -15.11 22.79
CA ILE A 160 29.32 -14.71 23.32
C ILE A 160 29.38 -14.38 24.82
N LYS A 161 30.57 -14.40 25.42
CA LYS A 161 30.78 -14.01 26.81
C LYS A 161 30.49 -12.51 26.93
N ASP A 162 29.82 -12.10 28.01
CA ASP A 162 29.37 -10.72 28.26
C ASP A 162 28.20 -10.23 27.37
N ASP A 163 27.49 -11.14 26.69
CA ASP A 163 26.28 -10.84 25.91
C ASP A 163 26.46 -9.79 24.78
N MET A 164 27.71 -9.51 24.40
CA MET A 164 28.04 -8.58 23.31
C MET A 164 27.61 -9.12 21.94
N VAL A 165 27.52 -10.44 21.77
CA VAL A 165 27.09 -11.07 20.51
C VAL A 165 25.96 -12.06 20.78
N LEU A 166 24.82 -11.84 20.13
CA LEU A 166 23.66 -12.72 20.13
C LEU A 166 23.65 -13.58 18.86
N THR A 167 23.10 -14.79 18.96
CA THR A 167 23.03 -15.76 17.86
C THR A 167 21.64 -16.36 17.72
N LEU A 168 21.19 -16.45 16.48
CA LEU A 168 20.02 -17.24 16.07
C LEU A 168 20.39 -18.11 14.87
N GLY A 169 19.74 -19.26 14.77
CA GLY A 169 19.83 -20.14 13.62
C GLY A 169 18.48 -20.38 12.98
N LEU A 170 18.43 -20.47 11.65
CA LEU A 170 17.21 -20.71 10.89
C LEU A 170 17.41 -21.94 10.00
N ALA A 171 16.76 -23.04 10.37
CA ALA A 171 16.72 -24.26 9.58
C ALA A 171 15.42 -24.28 8.75
N ILE A 172 15.54 -24.22 7.43
CA ILE A 172 14.39 -24.10 6.51
C ILE A 172 14.24 -25.38 5.68
N GLN A 173 13.09 -26.03 5.78
CA GLN A 173 12.75 -27.20 4.97
C GLN A 173 12.44 -26.78 3.53
N THR A 174 12.92 -27.55 2.55
CA THR A 174 12.74 -27.24 1.12
C THR A 174 11.37 -27.69 0.58
N ARG A 175 10.27 -27.47 1.32
CA ARG A 175 8.91 -27.82 0.86
C ARG A 175 8.45 -27.00 -0.34
N TYR A 176 9.11 -25.88 -0.61
CA TYR A 176 9.00 -25.12 -1.85
C TYR A 176 9.66 -25.80 -3.06
N LYS A 177 10.10 -27.06 -2.95
CA LYS A 177 10.52 -27.92 -4.06
C LYS A 177 9.65 -29.18 -4.09
N ASN A 178 9.35 -29.68 -5.28
CA ASN A 178 8.71 -30.99 -5.44
C ASN A 178 9.72 -32.14 -5.26
N LEU A 179 9.26 -33.38 -5.39
CA LEU A 179 10.09 -34.59 -5.27
C LEU A 179 11.23 -34.66 -6.31
N SER A 180 11.10 -33.99 -7.46
CA SER A 180 12.15 -33.92 -8.48
C SER A 180 13.14 -32.77 -8.26
N GLY A 181 13.01 -32.02 -7.15
CA GLY A 181 13.86 -30.87 -6.84
C GLY A 181 13.50 -29.60 -7.61
N THR A 182 12.41 -29.60 -8.37
CA THR A 182 11.90 -28.42 -9.09
C THR A 182 11.19 -27.48 -8.12
N TYR A 183 11.50 -26.19 -8.21
CA TYR A 183 10.86 -25.17 -7.38
C TYR A 183 9.36 -25.05 -7.66
N LEU A 184 8.56 -24.99 -6.60
CA LEU A 184 7.13 -24.70 -6.60
C LEU A 184 6.96 -23.19 -6.41
N PRO A 185 6.67 -22.40 -7.47
CA PRO A 185 6.85 -20.94 -7.44
C PRO A 185 5.99 -20.22 -6.39
N LEU A 186 4.77 -20.70 -6.13
CA LEU A 186 3.87 -20.09 -5.16
C LEU A 186 4.37 -20.29 -3.73
N LEU A 187 4.74 -21.53 -3.36
CA LEU A 187 5.34 -21.83 -2.06
C LEU A 187 6.69 -21.13 -1.89
N LEU A 188 7.53 -21.11 -2.93
CA LEU A 188 8.80 -20.39 -2.91
C LEU A 188 8.59 -18.90 -2.59
N ARG A 189 7.57 -18.28 -3.18
CA ARG A 189 7.22 -16.88 -2.93
C ARG A 189 6.73 -16.67 -1.50
N GLU A 190 5.83 -17.53 -1.02
CA GLU A 190 5.29 -17.47 0.34
C GLU A 190 6.39 -17.56 1.40
N PHE A 191 7.31 -18.52 1.29
CA PHE A 191 8.50 -18.61 2.15
C PHE A 191 9.35 -17.35 2.06
N ARG A 192 9.63 -16.86 0.86
CA ARG A 192 10.52 -15.71 0.66
C ARG A 192 9.95 -14.42 1.23
N GLU A 193 8.68 -14.12 0.95
CA GLU A 193 8.02 -12.89 1.41
C GLU A 193 7.82 -12.88 2.93
N SER A 194 7.37 -14.00 3.51
CA SER A 194 7.15 -14.12 4.95
C SER A 194 8.45 -14.02 5.75
N LEU A 195 9.51 -14.72 5.32
CA LEU A 195 10.82 -14.68 5.98
C LEU A 195 11.45 -13.30 5.86
N ALA A 196 11.47 -12.70 4.68
CA ALA A 196 12.16 -11.43 4.49
C ALA A 196 11.49 -10.28 5.26
N LYS A 197 10.14 -10.22 5.29
CA LYS A 197 9.41 -9.26 6.15
C LYS A 197 9.71 -9.50 7.63
N SER A 198 9.69 -10.76 8.08
CA SER A 198 9.88 -11.11 9.49
C SER A 198 11.32 -10.86 9.95
N LEU A 199 12.30 -11.09 9.09
CA LEU A 199 13.72 -10.78 9.33
C LEU A 199 13.94 -9.27 9.41
N SER A 200 13.37 -8.47 8.50
CA SER A 200 13.44 -7.00 8.61
C SER A 200 12.90 -6.49 9.96
N ARG A 201 11.73 -7.00 10.39
CA ARG A 201 11.16 -6.67 11.71
C ARG A 201 12.07 -7.11 12.85
N LEU A 202 12.64 -8.31 12.79
CA LEU A 202 13.59 -8.82 13.78
C LEU A 202 14.81 -7.89 13.92
N PHE A 203 15.43 -7.52 12.80
CA PHE A 203 16.62 -6.66 12.84
C PHE A 203 16.30 -5.26 13.37
N PHE A 204 15.15 -4.71 13.01
CA PHE A 204 14.67 -3.46 13.59
C PHE A 204 14.45 -3.56 15.11
N GLU A 205 13.75 -4.60 15.56
CA GLU A 205 13.48 -4.84 16.97
C GLU A 205 14.78 -5.02 17.77
N PHE A 206 15.75 -5.75 17.19
CA PHE A 206 17.09 -5.90 17.75
C PHE A 206 17.81 -4.55 17.91
N VAL A 207 17.84 -3.72 16.87
CA VAL A 207 18.44 -2.37 16.94
C VAL A 207 17.77 -1.55 18.04
N ARG A 208 16.44 -1.61 18.15
CA ARG A 208 15.66 -0.82 19.11
C ARG A 208 15.92 -1.21 20.57
N LEU A 209 16.02 -2.51 20.85
CA LEU A 209 16.06 -3.02 22.23
C LEU A 209 17.46 -3.31 22.76
N TYR A 210 18.41 -3.66 21.88
CA TYR A 210 19.69 -4.24 22.29
C TYR A 210 20.90 -3.39 21.91
N THR A 211 20.73 -2.23 21.28
CA THR A 211 21.86 -1.39 20.84
C THR A 211 21.89 -0.04 21.53
N THR A 212 23.08 0.54 21.66
CA THR A 212 23.29 1.87 22.28
C THR A 212 22.84 3.02 21.39
N VAL A 213 22.47 2.73 20.14
CA VAL A 213 21.99 3.75 19.21
C VAL A 213 20.51 3.98 19.46
N LYS A 214 20.11 5.24 19.72
CA LYS A 214 18.70 5.61 19.66
C LYS A 214 18.15 5.19 18.29
N ALA A 215 17.17 4.28 18.22
CA ALA A 215 16.57 3.84 16.96
C ALA A 215 16.13 5.04 16.07
N ALA A 216 15.72 6.15 16.70
CA ALA A 216 15.41 7.42 16.04
C ALA A 216 16.61 8.17 15.44
N ASN A 217 17.83 8.00 15.99
CA ASN A 217 19.10 8.49 15.42
C ASN A 217 19.70 7.52 14.41
N PHE A 218 19.31 6.24 14.45
CA PHE A 218 19.54 5.26 13.37
C PHE A 218 18.59 5.47 12.18
N LYS A 219 17.82 6.57 12.16
CA LYS A 219 17.25 7.14 10.92
C LYS A 219 18.29 6.96 9.83
N MET A 220 17.95 6.16 8.83
CA MET A 220 18.86 5.75 7.78
C MET A 220 19.34 7.01 7.03
N LYS A 221 20.44 7.60 7.49
CA LYS A 221 21.04 8.84 6.96
C LYS A 221 21.78 8.62 5.64
N GLY A 222 21.59 7.46 5.01
CA GLY A 222 21.94 7.21 3.62
C GLY A 222 20.69 6.67 2.93
N HIS A 223 20.32 7.26 1.81
CA HIS A 223 19.32 6.69 0.93
C HIS A 223 19.75 5.27 0.57
N GLU A 224 18.95 4.27 0.92
CA GLU A 224 19.12 2.95 0.36
C GLU A 224 18.91 3.06 -1.16
N ARG A 225 19.99 2.85 -1.91
CA ARG A 225 19.93 2.91 -3.37
C ARG A 225 19.43 1.56 -3.87
N LEU A 226 18.17 1.54 -4.27
CA LEU A 226 17.56 0.38 -4.91
C LEU A 226 18.25 0.10 -6.25
N SER A 227 18.12 -1.14 -6.72
CA SER A 227 18.71 -1.55 -7.99
C SER A 227 18.06 -0.79 -9.16
N PRO A 228 18.80 -0.40 -10.22
CA PRO A 228 18.25 0.35 -11.34
C PRO A 228 17.01 -0.28 -11.99
N GLU A 229 16.97 -1.62 -12.03
CA GLU A 229 15.90 -2.41 -12.65
C GLU A 229 14.54 -2.17 -11.97
N ILE A 230 14.54 -1.87 -10.66
CA ILE A 230 13.32 -1.53 -9.92
C ILE A 230 12.68 -0.25 -10.49
N TYR A 231 13.49 0.77 -10.75
CA TYR A 231 13.01 2.05 -11.26
C TYR A 231 12.50 1.92 -12.70
N GLU A 232 13.19 1.12 -13.51
CA GLU A 232 12.77 0.82 -14.88
C GLU A 232 11.41 0.11 -14.91
N ILE A 233 11.18 -0.86 -14.01
CA ILE A 233 9.90 -1.57 -13.89
C ILE A 233 8.78 -0.61 -13.42
N ASP A 234 9.01 0.20 -12.38
CA ASP A 234 8.03 1.19 -11.93
C ASP A 234 7.67 2.19 -13.03
N GLU A 235 8.66 2.68 -13.79
CA GLU A 235 8.44 3.59 -14.91
C GLU A 235 7.65 2.92 -16.04
N HIS A 236 7.93 1.65 -16.36
CA HIS A 236 7.16 0.90 -17.36
C HIS A 236 5.71 0.69 -16.93
N LEU A 237 5.46 0.26 -15.69
CA LEU A 237 4.10 0.15 -15.14
C LEU A 237 3.38 1.50 -15.21
N ALA A 238 4.10 2.58 -14.86
CA ALA A 238 3.56 3.92 -14.92
C ALA A 238 3.18 4.36 -16.34
N LYS A 239 4.02 4.03 -17.34
CA LYS A 239 3.74 4.31 -18.76
C LYS A 239 2.54 3.52 -19.28
N GLU A 240 2.44 2.23 -18.96
CA GLU A 240 1.28 1.41 -19.34
C GLU A 240 -0.02 1.96 -18.74
N SER A 241 -0.01 2.33 -17.45
CA SER A 241 -1.17 2.95 -16.79
C SER A 241 -1.61 4.28 -17.41
N GLN A 242 -0.71 5.02 -18.06
CA GLN A 242 -1.01 6.31 -18.66
C GLN A 242 -1.57 6.21 -20.09
N LYS A 243 -1.57 5.02 -20.70
CA LYS A 243 -2.13 4.81 -22.05
C LYS A 243 -3.66 4.92 -22.09
N PHE A 244 -4.32 4.84 -20.93
CA PHE A 244 -5.76 4.84 -20.83
C PHE A 244 -6.23 5.64 -19.62
N ASP A 245 -7.37 6.30 -19.76
CA ASP A 245 -8.12 6.87 -18.64
C ASP A 245 -9.30 5.94 -18.35
N PHE A 246 -9.13 5.09 -17.34
CA PHE A 246 -10.10 4.05 -17.01
C PHE A 246 -11.50 4.61 -16.78
N LEU A 247 -11.62 5.65 -15.93
CA LEU A 247 -12.91 6.24 -15.57
C LEU A 247 -13.56 6.90 -16.79
N LEU A 248 -12.79 7.57 -17.64
CA LEU A 248 -13.30 8.18 -18.87
C LEU A 248 -13.84 7.14 -19.86
N LEU A 249 -13.19 5.97 -19.96
CA LEU A 249 -13.58 4.90 -20.89
C LEU A 249 -14.85 4.16 -20.46
N ILE A 250 -15.18 4.16 -19.17
CA ILE A 250 -16.39 3.52 -18.62
C ILE A 250 -17.52 4.53 -18.33
N THR A 251 -17.30 5.82 -18.60
CA THR A 251 -18.31 6.86 -18.41
C THR A 251 -19.14 7.06 -19.69
N PRO A 252 -20.47 6.94 -19.64
CA PRO A 252 -21.33 7.15 -20.80
C PRO A 252 -21.19 8.56 -21.39
N LEU A 253 -21.25 8.66 -22.72
CA LEU A 253 -21.23 9.91 -23.46
C LEU A 253 -22.61 10.60 -23.50
N ASN A 254 -23.67 9.81 -23.49
CA ASN A 254 -25.04 10.24 -23.74
C ASN A 254 -25.88 10.32 -22.45
N ASN A 255 -25.28 10.67 -21.31
CA ASN A 255 -25.99 10.62 -20.01
C ASN A 255 -27.26 11.50 -19.99
N HIS A 256 -27.18 12.70 -20.58
CA HIS A 256 -28.32 13.61 -20.63
C HIS A 256 -29.41 13.11 -21.59
N GLU A 257 -29.06 12.65 -22.79
CA GLU A 257 -30.03 12.10 -23.74
C GLU A 257 -30.67 10.81 -23.20
N ALA A 258 -29.88 9.95 -22.55
CA ALA A 258 -30.36 8.72 -21.93
C ALA A 258 -31.37 9.02 -20.82
N TRP A 259 -31.16 10.06 -20.02
CA TRP A 259 -32.14 10.53 -19.02
C TRP A 259 -33.45 11.00 -19.66
N LEU A 260 -33.37 11.85 -20.69
CA LEU A 260 -34.56 12.35 -21.39
C LEU A 260 -35.36 11.22 -22.03
N GLN A 261 -34.68 10.24 -22.63
CA GLN A 261 -35.32 9.08 -23.22
C GLN A 261 -35.94 8.17 -22.15
N PHE A 262 -35.24 7.91 -21.04
CA PHE A 262 -35.77 7.15 -19.91
C PHE A 262 -37.06 7.76 -19.33
N LYS A 263 -37.09 9.10 -19.21
CA LYS A 263 -38.29 9.84 -18.83
C LYS A 263 -39.42 9.71 -19.85
N LYS A 264 -39.11 9.81 -21.14
CA LYS A 264 -40.08 9.63 -22.24
C LYS A 264 -40.69 8.23 -22.26
N ASP A 265 -39.91 7.22 -21.88
CA ASP A 265 -40.36 5.83 -21.73
C ASP A 265 -41.07 5.56 -20.39
N ASN A 266 -41.45 6.61 -19.65
CA ASN A 266 -42.11 6.53 -18.35
C ASN A 266 -41.37 5.65 -17.34
N TYR A 267 -40.03 5.62 -17.42
CA TYR A 267 -39.16 4.85 -16.52
C TYR A 267 -39.36 3.33 -16.61
N ARG A 268 -39.90 2.80 -17.72
CA ARG A 268 -40.21 1.37 -17.91
C ARG A 268 -39.23 0.60 -18.79
N LYS A 269 -38.29 1.29 -19.43
CA LYS A 269 -37.28 0.68 -20.30
C LYS A 269 -35.90 1.05 -19.82
N GLU A 270 -34.97 0.12 -19.82
CA GLU A 270 -33.59 0.42 -19.42
C GLU A 270 -32.94 1.43 -20.38
N PRO A 271 -32.21 2.43 -19.86
CA PRO A 271 -31.49 3.38 -20.70
C PRO A 271 -30.33 2.69 -21.43
N VAL A 272 -30.12 3.08 -22.69
CA VAL A 272 -28.98 2.61 -23.49
C VAL A 272 -27.84 3.61 -23.37
N PHE A 273 -26.68 3.13 -22.94
CA PHE A 273 -25.47 3.94 -22.75
C PHE A 273 -24.47 3.75 -23.87
N HIS A 274 -23.95 4.85 -24.39
CA HIS A 274 -22.92 4.87 -25.43
C HIS A 274 -21.57 5.25 -24.84
N TYR A 275 -20.51 4.56 -25.27
CA TYR A 275 -19.17 4.73 -24.74
C TYR A 275 -18.19 5.12 -25.85
N ARG A 276 -17.06 5.73 -25.43
CA ARG A 276 -15.95 6.06 -26.33
C ARG A 276 -15.36 4.79 -26.96
N PRO A 277 -14.90 4.81 -28.22
CA PRO A 277 -14.10 3.72 -28.79
C PRO A 277 -12.89 3.40 -27.90
N MET A 278 -12.49 2.12 -27.84
CA MET A 278 -11.34 1.71 -27.05
C MET A 278 -10.04 2.12 -27.77
N PRO A 279 -9.18 2.98 -27.18
CA PRO A 279 -7.98 3.47 -27.85
C PRO A 279 -6.78 2.50 -27.75
N ILE A 280 -6.93 1.44 -26.97
CA ILE A 280 -5.89 0.45 -26.67
C ILE A 280 -6.41 -0.96 -26.91
N ASP A 281 -5.50 -1.89 -27.15
CA ASP A 281 -5.77 -3.32 -27.11
C ASP A 281 -5.43 -3.85 -25.70
N PRO A 282 -6.41 -4.31 -24.92
CA PRO A 282 -6.18 -4.86 -23.58
C PRO A 282 -5.14 -5.99 -23.55
N ASP A 283 -5.10 -6.86 -24.55
CA ASP A 283 -4.19 -8.01 -24.57
C ASP A 283 -2.74 -7.58 -24.81
N LEU A 284 -2.52 -6.55 -25.64
CA LEU A 284 -1.18 -5.97 -25.81
C LEU A 284 -0.68 -5.30 -24.53
N VAL A 285 -1.54 -4.59 -23.80
CA VAL A 285 -1.19 -4.00 -22.51
C VAL A 285 -0.83 -5.11 -21.52
N LYS A 286 -1.67 -6.14 -21.38
CA LYS A 286 -1.38 -7.30 -20.51
C LYS A 286 -0.05 -7.96 -20.87
N ARG A 287 0.24 -8.18 -22.15
CA ARG A 287 1.53 -8.74 -22.58
C ARG A 287 2.71 -7.88 -22.10
N ASN A 288 2.61 -6.56 -22.23
CA ASN A 288 3.66 -5.64 -21.78
C ASN A 288 3.85 -5.71 -20.25
N LEU A 289 2.74 -5.78 -19.50
CA LEU A 289 2.76 -5.90 -18.03
C LEU A 289 3.45 -7.19 -17.57
N TYR A 290 3.18 -8.33 -18.22
CA TYR A 290 3.74 -9.62 -17.83
C TYR A 290 5.15 -9.90 -18.37
N ASN A 291 5.63 -9.12 -19.34
CA ASN A 291 7.04 -9.15 -19.76
C ASN A 291 7.99 -8.52 -18.73
N LEU A 292 7.48 -7.78 -17.75
CA LEU A 292 8.27 -7.20 -16.68
C LEU A 292 8.74 -8.28 -15.70
N ARG A 293 10.06 -8.39 -15.52
CA ARG A 293 10.72 -9.42 -14.70
C ARG A 293 10.72 -9.09 -13.21
N ILE A 294 9.53 -8.88 -12.64
CA ILE A 294 9.35 -8.53 -11.21
C ILE A 294 9.79 -9.68 -10.28
N GLU A 295 9.85 -10.91 -10.78
CA GLU A 295 10.39 -12.08 -10.08
C GLU A 295 11.88 -11.98 -9.75
N ASP A 296 12.64 -11.18 -10.51
CA ASP A 296 14.09 -11.01 -10.30
C ASP A 296 14.43 -9.96 -9.23
N ILE A 297 13.45 -9.15 -8.81
CA ILE A 297 13.64 -8.12 -7.79
C ILE A 297 13.94 -8.78 -6.44
N TYR A 298 15.08 -8.45 -5.83
CA TYR A 298 15.49 -9.02 -4.54
C TYR A 298 14.69 -8.49 -3.34
N ASP A 299 14.36 -7.20 -3.36
CA ASP A 299 13.60 -6.54 -2.31
C ASP A 299 12.14 -7.05 -2.30
N PRO A 300 11.70 -7.77 -1.25
CA PRO A 300 10.35 -8.33 -1.17
C PRO A 300 9.27 -7.25 -1.05
N THR A 301 9.55 -6.15 -0.36
CA THR A 301 8.61 -5.05 -0.11
C THR A 301 8.32 -4.32 -1.41
N VAL A 302 9.37 -3.99 -2.17
CA VAL A 302 9.25 -3.32 -3.46
C VAL A 302 8.67 -4.27 -4.52
N ALA A 303 9.11 -5.54 -4.54
CA ALA A 303 8.54 -6.54 -5.44
C ALA A 303 7.02 -6.72 -5.19
N TYR A 304 6.58 -6.70 -3.94
CA TYR A 304 5.16 -6.75 -3.60
C TYR A 304 4.39 -5.57 -4.20
N ILE A 305 4.84 -4.32 -3.98
CA ILE A 305 4.19 -3.11 -4.52
C ILE A 305 4.05 -3.20 -6.05
N LEU A 306 5.13 -3.58 -6.75
CA LEU A 306 5.14 -3.65 -8.21
C LEU A 306 4.27 -4.79 -8.75
N ARG A 307 4.25 -5.95 -8.07
CA ARG A 307 3.33 -7.06 -8.43
C ARG A 307 1.88 -6.69 -8.23
N ASP A 308 1.58 -6.03 -7.11
CA ASP A 308 0.23 -5.59 -6.80
C ASP A 308 -0.22 -4.57 -7.87
N LYS A 309 0.65 -3.60 -8.21
CA LYS A 309 0.34 -2.61 -9.26
C LYS A 309 0.14 -3.26 -10.63
N ARG A 310 0.96 -4.25 -10.99
CA ARG A 310 0.77 -5.02 -12.23
C ARG A 310 -0.60 -5.72 -12.24
N ARG A 311 -0.99 -6.33 -11.12
CA ARG A 311 -2.27 -7.05 -10.99
C ARG A 311 -3.46 -6.11 -11.15
N GLU A 312 -3.46 -4.95 -10.50
CA GLU A 312 -4.52 -3.95 -10.67
C GLU A 312 -4.69 -3.54 -12.15
N LEU A 313 -3.59 -3.29 -12.85
CA LEU A 313 -3.64 -2.92 -14.27
C LEU A 313 -4.18 -4.07 -15.14
N ASP A 314 -3.83 -5.32 -14.83
CA ASP A 314 -4.40 -6.51 -15.50
C ASP A 314 -5.90 -6.66 -15.24
N ASP A 315 -6.34 -6.47 -13.99
CA ASP A 315 -7.76 -6.50 -13.60
C ASP A 315 -8.53 -5.39 -14.32
N MET A 316 -7.98 -4.18 -14.40
CA MET A 316 -8.55 -3.08 -15.18
C MET A 316 -8.62 -3.39 -16.68
N MET A 317 -7.60 -4.04 -17.27
CA MET A 317 -7.65 -4.47 -18.67
C MET A 317 -8.73 -5.53 -18.91
N THR A 318 -8.90 -6.45 -17.96
CA THR A 318 -9.99 -7.44 -17.98
C THR A 318 -11.35 -6.75 -17.96
N MET A 319 -11.53 -5.74 -17.12
CA MET A 319 -12.75 -4.92 -17.09
C MET A 319 -12.98 -4.18 -18.41
N LEU A 320 -11.95 -3.54 -18.98
CA LEU A 320 -12.13 -2.80 -20.24
C LEU A 320 -12.46 -3.75 -21.42
N ALA A 321 -11.93 -4.96 -21.41
CA ALA A 321 -12.23 -5.98 -22.41
C ALA A 321 -13.69 -6.48 -22.33
N SER A 322 -14.26 -6.54 -21.12
CA SER A 322 -15.67 -6.92 -20.88
C SER A 322 -16.63 -5.74 -20.80
N ARG A 323 -16.20 -4.53 -21.18
CA ARG A 323 -17.03 -3.32 -21.10
C ARG A 323 -18.34 -3.47 -21.88
N GLY A 324 -19.44 -3.34 -21.16
CA GLY A 324 -20.80 -3.46 -21.68
C GLY A 324 -21.40 -4.87 -21.58
N THR A 325 -20.69 -5.83 -21.00
CA THR A 325 -21.20 -7.19 -20.74
C THR A 325 -21.44 -7.41 -19.25
N ALA A 326 -22.13 -8.51 -18.90
CA ALA A 326 -22.38 -8.89 -17.51
C ALA A 326 -21.10 -9.27 -16.75
N ASP A 327 -19.99 -9.58 -17.45
CA ASP A 327 -18.72 -9.97 -16.83
C ASP A 327 -17.97 -8.78 -16.22
N PHE A 328 -18.27 -7.55 -16.67
CA PHE A 328 -17.64 -6.32 -16.18
C PHE A 328 -17.74 -6.20 -14.65
N LYS A 329 -18.89 -6.56 -14.08
CA LYS A 329 -19.13 -6.47 -12.64
C LYS A 329 -18.16 -7.32 -11.82
N HIS A 330 -17.75 -8.49 -12.34
CA HIS A 330 -16.82 -9.37 -11.64
C HIS A 330 -15.42 -8.75 -11.56
N GLY A 331 -14.97 -8.13 -12.66
CA GLY A 331 -13.76 -7.31 -12.64
C GLY A 331 -13.87 -6.13 -11.69
N SER A 332 -15.03 -5.45 -11.65
CA SER A 332 -15.25 -4.35 -10.71
C SER A 332 -15.13 -4.80 -9.26
N MET A 333 -15.64 -5.99 -8.92
CA MET A 333 -15.52 -6.55 -7.58
C MET A 333 -14.08 -6.88 -7.20
N MET A 334 -13.23 -7.26 -8.16
CA MET A 334 -11.81 -7.48 -7.91
C MET A 334 -11.05 -6.18 -7.64
N VAL A 335 -11.35 -5.11 -8.37
CA VAL A 335 -10.64 -3.82 -8.26
C VAL A 335 -11.15 -2.97 -7.10
N PHE A 336 -12.47 -2.83 -6.96
CA PHE A 336 -13.09 -1.90 -5.99
C PHE A 336 -13.79 -2.61 -4.81
N GLY A 337 -13.74 -3.94 -4.76
CA GLY A 337 -14.41 -4.73 -3.73
C GLY A 337 -15.93 -4.83 -3.92
N THR A 338 -16.58 -5.35 -2.88
CA THR A 338 -18.04 -5.53 -2.78
C THR A 338 -18.59 -4.84 -1.53
N VAL A 339 -19.91 -4.75 -1.41
CA VAL A 339 -20.59 -4.23 -0.22
C VAL A 339 -20.71 -5.35 0.81
N SER A 340 -20.06 -5.20 1.96
CA SER A 340 -20.24 -6.09 3.11
C SER A 340 -21.62 -5.92 3.75
N ASP A 341 -22.06 -6.94 4.50
CA ASP A 341 -23.36 -6.88 5.19
C ASP A 341 -23.40 -5.75 6.22
N ASP A 342 -22.32 -5.54 6.98
CA ASP A 342 -22.19 -4.42 7.92
C ASP A 342 -22.32 -3.05 7.23
N LEU A 343 -21.69 -2.88 6.06
CA LEU A 343 -21.77 -1.63 5.30
C LEU A 343 -23.17 -1.40 4.77
N PHE A 344 -23.83 -2.46 4.30
CA PHE A 344 -25.21 -2.40 3.81
C PHE A 344 -26.20 -2.01 4.92
N GLU A 345 -26.11 -2.65 6.08
CA GLU A 345 -26.97 -2.34 7.23
C GLU A 345 -26.69 -0.93 7.78
N MET A 346 -25.42 -0.50 7.81
CA MET A 346 -25.07 0.88 8.17
C MET A 346 -25.68 1.89 7.18
N ALA A 347 -25.63 1.62 5.87
CA ALA A 347 -26.24 2.49 4.87
C ALA A 347 -27.76 2.59 5.04
N LYS A 348 -28.44 1.46 5.28
CA LYS A 348 -29.87 1.44 5.59
C LYS A 348 -30.20 2.27 6.83
N ALA A 349 -29.46 2.05 7.93
CA ALA A 349 -29.67 2.77 9.17
C ALA A 349 -29.45 4.28 9.01
N LEU A 350 -28.46 4.70 8.21
CA LEU A 350 -28.24 6.11 7.87
C LEU A 350 -29.42 6.72 7.11
N LEU A 351 -29.97 5.99 6.12
CA LEU A 351 -31.14 6.44 5.37
C LEU A 351 -32.36 6.63 6.29
N ILE A 352 -32.64 5.64 7.15
CA ILE A 352 -33.74 5.69 8.13
C ILE A 352 -33.56 6.88 9.09
N ALA A 353 -32.36 7.04 9.66
CA ALA A 353 -32.06 8.11 10.61
C ALA A 353 -32.22 9.49 9.98
N ILE A 354 -31.72 9.70 8.76
CA ILE A 354 -31.82 10.97 8.04
C ILE A 354 -33.27 11.27 7.65
N ASP A 355 -34.02 10.28 7.17
CA ASP A 355 -35.41 10.45 6.74
C ASP A 355 -36.37 10.72 7.90
N SER A 356 -36.00 10.32 9.13
CA SER A 356 -36.76 10.65 10.35
C SER A 356 -36.67 12.12 10.77
N LEU A 357 -35.75 12.90 10.17
CA LEU A 357 -35.59 14.32 10.49
C LEU A 357 -36.66 15.15 9.78
N PRO A 358 -37.12 16.25 10.41
CA PRO A 358 -38.02 17.17 9.73
C PRO A 358 -37.33 17.75 8.50
N ALA A 359 -38.09 17.85 7.40
CA ALA A 359 -37.62 18.49 6.19
C ALA A 359 -37.14 19.91 6.52
N ARG A 360 -35.87 20.20 6.23
CA ARG A 360 -35.35 21.56 6.37
C ARG A 360 -35.96 22.43 5.27
N GLU A 361 -36.26 23.68 5.60
CA GLU A 361 -36.70 24.66 4.60
C GLU A 361 -35.66 24.74 3.47
N THR A 362 -36.14 24.71 2.23
CA THR A 362 -35.33 25.02 1.05
C THR A 362 -34.92 26.48 1.12
N VAL A 363 -33.73 26.72 1.65
CA VAL A 363 -33.12 28.05 1.62
C VAL A 363 -32.68 28.32 0.19
N GLU A 364 -33.01 29.50 -0.32
CA GLU A 364 -32.54 29.96 -1.62
C GLU A 364 -30.99 29.96 -1.61
N GLU A 365 -30.37 29.17 -2.49
CA GLU A 365 -28.92 29.03 -2.54
C GLU A 365 -28.33 29.90 -3.64
N GLU A 366 -27.32 30.70 -3.30
CA GLU A 366 -26.48 31.35 -4.30
C GLU A 366 -25.62 30.30 -5.02
N TYR A 367 -25.62 30.35 -6.35
CA TYR A 367 -24.79 29.47 -7.18
C TYR A 367 -23.57 30.22 -7.73
N LEU A 368 -22.44 29.53 -7.74
CA LEU A 368 -21.22 29.94 -8.41
C LEU A 368 -21.14 29.27 -9.77
N ASN A 369 -20.74 30.04 -10.78
CA ASN A 369 -20.40 29.50 -12.10
C ASN A 369 -18.98 28.91 -12.15
N ALA A 370 -18.62 28.33 -13.30
CA ALA A 370 -17.32 27.71 -13.53
C ALA A 370 -16.13 28.66 -13.27
N GLN A 371 -16.20 29.92 -13.70
CA GLN A 371 -15.14 30.91 -13.49
C GLN A 371 -14.99 31.31 -12.01
N GLU A 372 -16.10 31.47 -11.30
CA GLU A 372 -16.10 31.76 -9.87
C GLU A 372 -15.49 30.61 -9.06
N PHE A 373 -15.87 29.38 -9.40
CA PHE A 373 -15.28 28.19 -8.78
C PHE A 373 -13.79 28.05 -9.11
N ALA A 374 -13.37 28.36 -10.35
CA ALA A 374 -11.96 28.35 -10.73
C ALA A 374 -11.12 29.33 -9.90
N ARG A 375 -11.64 30.51 -9.57
CA ARG A 375 -10.95 31.46 -8.68
C ARG A 375 -10.76 30.91 -7.26
N LEU A 376 -11.75 30.18 -6.73
CA LEU A 376 -11.60 29.51 -5.43
C LEU A 376 -10.53 28.41 -5.47
N ALA A 377 -10.48 27.66 -6.58
CA ALA A 377 -9.44 26.66 -6.82
C ALA A 377 -8.04 27.28 -6.87
N GLU A 378 -7.86 28.36 -7.61
CA GLU A 378 -6.59 29.08 -7.72
C GLU A 378 -6.13 29.64 -6.36
N ALA A 379 -7.06 30.15 -5.54
CA ALA A 379 -6.75 30.63 -4.20
C ALA A 379 -6.26 29.50 -3.27
N GLU A 380 -6.86 28.31 -3.36
CA GLU A 380 -6.41 27.15 -2.59
C GLU A 380 -5.04 26.65 -3.06
N ILE A 381 -4.82 26.64 -4.37
CA ILE A 381 -3.51 26.31 -4.96
C ILE A 381 -2.44 27.27 -4.48
N ALA A 382 -2.74 28.57 -4.43
CA ALA A 382 -1.82 29.60 -3.94
C ALA A 382 -1.46 29.39 -2.47
N TYR A 383 -2.41 28.97 -1.63
CA TYR A 383 -2.14 28.59 -0.23
C TYR A 383 -1.20 27.39 -0.13
N LEU A 384 -1.47 26.30 -0.86
CA LEU A 384 -0.62 25.11 -0.85
C LEU A 384 0.80 25.40 -1.36
N ARG A 385 0.94 26.31 -2.34
CA ARG A 385 2.23 26.74 -2.89
C ARG A 385 3.11 27.45 -1.85
N GLN A 386 2.53 28.03 -0.79
CA GLN A 386 3.31 28.60 0.32
C GLN A 386 4.06 27.52 1.11
N GLN A 387 3.54 26.29 1.17
CA GLN A 387 4.18 25.17 1.85
C GLN A 387 5.30 24.55 0.99
N ALA A 388 5.09 24.47 -0.33
CA ALA A 388 6.06 23.95 -1.29
C ALA A 388 6.07 24.79 -2.58
N PRO A 389 7.07 25.67 -2.80
CA PRO A 389 7.12 26.56 -3.97
C PRO A 389 7.12 25.84 -5.33
N GLN A 390 7.61 24.59 -5.37
CA GLN A 390 7.59 23.73 -6.55
C GLN A 390 6.22 23.11 -6.85
N PHE A 391 5.22 23.30 -5.97
CA PHE A 391 3.83 22.89 -6.23
C PHE A 391 3.22 23.74 -7.34
N ASN A 392 2.97 23.08 -8.47
CA ASN A 392 2.28 23.67 -9.60
C ASN A 392 1.20 22.72 -10.14
N THR A 393 0.00 23.26 -10.32
CA THR A 393 -1.16 22.59 -10.89
C THR A 393 -1.92 23.60 -11.74
N THR A 394 -2.65 23.10 -12.74
CA THR A 394 -3.43 23.91 -13.67
C THR A 394 -4.91 23.72 -13.41
N VAL A 395 -5.67 24.82 -13.48
CA VAL A 395 -7.14 24.82 -13.52
C VAL A 395 -7.55 25.10 -14.96
N ARG A 396 -8.43 24.26 -15.53
CA ARG A 396 -8.89 24.39 -16.92
C ARG A 396 -10.41 24.35 -16.98
N ILE A 397 -11.01 25.34 -17.65
CA ILE A 397 -12.43 25.30 -17.99
C ILE A 397 -12.56 24.74 -19.41
N ARG A 398 -13.40 23.71 -19.58
CA ARG A 398 -13.52 22.95 -20.83
C ARG A 398 -14.98 22.67 -21.19
N ASP A 399 -15.24 22.52 -22.49
CA ASP A 399 -16.56 22.18 -23.01
C ASP A 399 -16.82 20.67 -23.08
N ASP A 400 -15.76 19.85 -23.08
CA ASP A 400 -15.81 18.40 -23.31
C ASP A 400 -15.76 17.55 -22.03
N VAL A 401 -15.90 18.17 -20.87
CA VAL A 401 -15.96 17.51 -19.56
C VAL A 401 -17.31 17.78 -18.89
N SER A 402 -17.83 16.80 -18.16
CA SER A 402 -19.01 16.95 -17.31
C SER A 402 -18.58 17.19 -15.86
N GLY A 403 -19.20 18.18 -15.20
CA GLY A 403 -18.93 18.48 -13.80
C GLY A 403 -17.49 18.96 -13.54
N ILE A 404 -16.85 18.37 -12.54
CA ILE A 404 -15.44 18.60 -12.17
C ILE A 404 -14.71 17.26 -12.22
N MET A 405 -13.47 17.29 -12.69
CA MET A 405 -12.61 16.12 -12.74
C MET A 405 -11.13 16.50 -12.54
N VAL A 406 -10.49 15.88 -11.56
CA VAL A 406 -9.03 15.91 -11.42
C VAL A 406 -8.42 14.81 -12.26
N ASN A 407 -7.59 15.18 -13.24
CA ASN A 407 -6.84 14.23 -14.06
C ASN A 407 -5.36 14.58 -14.02
N HIS A 408 -4.52 13.64 -13.59
CA HIS A 408 -3.06 13.80 -13.40
C HIS A 408 -2.67 15.13 -12.72
N GLY A 409 -3.38 15.46 -11.63
CA GLY A 409 -3.14 16.68 -10.86
C GLY A 409 -3.64 17.98 -11.50
N THR A 410 -4.33 17.93 -12.65
CA THR A 410 -5.00 19.08 -13.29
C THR A 410 -6.49 19.07 -12.96
N LEU A 411 -7.01 20.20 -12.48
CA LEU A 411 -8.44 20.37 -12.22
C LEU A 411 -9.15 20.82 -13.51
N ASN A 412 -10.05 20.00 -14.03
CA ASN A 412 -10.89 20.34 -15.18
C ASN A 412 -12.31 20.66 -14.69
N ILE A 413 -12.86 21.78 -15.14
CA ILE A 413 -14.18 22.28 -14.78
C ILE A 413 -15.00 22.41 -16.06
N SER A 414 -16.21 21.87 -16.09
CA SER A 414 -17.11 22.06 -17.21
C SER A 414 -17.52 23.54 -17.33
N LYS A 415 -17.58 24.09 -18.55
CA LYS A 415 -18.04 25.47 -18.77
C LYS A 415 -19.47 25.71 -18.27
N GLN A 416 -20.31 24.67 -18.31
CA GLN A 416 -21.69 24.71 -17.83
C GLN A 416 -21.81 24.40 -16.33
N TYR A 417 -20.68 24.28 -15.62
CA TYR A 417 -20.69 23.90 -14.22
C TYR A 417 -21.29 24.99 -13.33
N GLN A 418 -22.17 24.55 -12.43
CA GLN A 418 -22.75 25.37 -11.37
C GLN A 418 -22.69 24.59 -10.05
N ILE A 419 -22.41 25.30 -8.97
CA ILE A 419 -22.37 24.74 -7.62
C ILE A 419 -22.89 25.75 -6.62
N SER A 420 -23.62 25.31 -5.59
CA SER A 420 -24.01 26.22 -4.54
C SER A 420 -22.80 26.67 -3.73
N LYS A 421 -22.80 27.95 -3.34
CA LYS A 421 -21.70 28.59 -2.61
C LYS A 421 -21.35 27.87 -1.32
N ARG A 422 -22.36 27.30 -0.63
CA ARG A 422 -22.20 26.47 0.58
C ARG A 422 -21.35 25.22 0.34
N ARG A 423 -21.47 24.61 -0.84
CA ARG A 423 -20.74 23.40 -1.21
C ARG A 423 -19.41 23.66 -1.89
N ALA A 424 -19.18 24.87 -2.40
CA ALA A 424 -17.99 25.19 -3.18
C ALA A 424 -16.70 24.90 -2.42
N ILE A 425 -16.57 25.37 -1.17
CA ILE A 425 -15.37 25.13 -0.34
C ILE A 425 -15.18 23.65 -0.01
N ALA A 426 -16.27 22.91 0.23
CA ALA A 426 -16.24 21.48 0.47
C ALA A 426 -15.64 20.73 -0.71
N LEU A 427 -16.10 21.09 -1.91
CA LEU A 427 -15.63 20.48 -3.14
C LEU A 427 -14.20 20.90 -3.48
N ILE A 428 -13.78 22.12 -3.14
CA ILE A 428 -12.38 22.53 -3.25
C ILE A 428 -11.48 21.66 -2.38
N GLN A 429 -11.87 21.39 -1.12
CA GLN A 429 -11.08 20.52 -0.25
C GLN A 429 -11.13 19.04 -0.70
N HIS A 430 -12.26 18.58 -1.22
CA HIS A 430 -12.39 17.25 -1.84
C HIS A 430 -11.43 17.08 -3.03
N GLU A 431 -11.50 17.99 -4.00
CA GLU A 431 -10.76 17.84 -5.26
C GLU A 431 -9.30 18.27 -5.12
N ILE A 432 -9.04 19.44 -4.52
CA ILE A 432 -7.69 20.00 -4.40
C ILE A 432 -7.03 19.52 -3.11
N GLY A 433 -7.70 19.75 -1.98
CA GLY A 433 -7.17 19.43 -0.65
C GLY A 433 -6.87 17.94 -0.46
N THR A 434 -7.60 17.05 -1.16
CA THR A 434 -7.33 15.61 -1.16
C THR A 434 -6.65 15.16 -2.46
N HIS A 435 -7.36 15.11 -3.59
CA HIS A 435 -6.85 14.42 -4.80
C HIS A 435 -5.61 15.08 -5.43
N VAL A 436 -5.55 16.42 -5.48
CA VAL A 436 -4.37 17.13 -6.01
C VAL A 436 -3.20 17.08 -5.02
N VAL A 437 -3.46 17.26 -3.72
CA VAL A 437 -2.41 17.17 -2.68
C VAL A 437 -1.77 15.77 -2.66
N THR A 438 -2.55 14.70 -2.63
CA THR A 438 -2.03 13.34 -2.60
C THR A 438 -1.33 12.97 -3.90
N TYR A 439 -1.81 13.45 -5.05
CA TYR A 439 -1.10 13.31 -6.32
C TYR A 439 0.27 13.99 -6.29
N PHE A 440 0.35 15.23 -5.79
CA PHE A 440 1.62 15.95 -5.69
C PHE A 440 2.57 15.30 -4.69
N ASN A 441 2.11 15.00 -3.48
CA ASN A 441 2.92 14.30 -2.48
C ASN A 441 3.44 12.96 -3.01
N GLY A 442 2.60 12.22 -3.75
CA GLY A 442 2.98 10.98 -4.42
C GLY A 442 3.99 11.18 -5.54
N LYS A 443 3.97 12.32 -6.25
CA LYS A 443 4.94 12.65 -7.31
C LYS A 443 6.33 12.91 -6.75
N GLU A 444 6.40 13.40 -5.52
CA GLU A 444 7.64 13.70 -4.80
C GLU A 444 8.23 12.44 -4.11
N GLN A 445 7.54 11.29 -4.21
CA GLN A 445 8.04 10.00 -3.77
C GLN A 445 8.92 9.33 -4.82
N THR A 446 9.69 8.34 -4.36
CA THR A 446 10.62 7.57 -5.18
C THR A 446 9.95 6.70 -6.24
N PHE A 447 8.72 6.23 -6.00
CA PHE A 447 7.97 5.39 -6.94
C PHE A 447 6.76 6.11 -7.50
N SER A 448 6.57 5.99 -8.81
CA SER A 448 5.43 6.52 -9.57
C SER A 448 4.10 5.92 -9.11
N SER A 449 4.12 4.72 -8.55
CA SER A 449 2.93 4.10 -7.94
C SER A 449 2.26 5.00 -6.90
N PHE A 450 3.00 5.81 -6.13
CA PHE A 450 2.40 6.71 -5.13
C PHE A 450 1.70 7.92 -5.74
N ARG A 451 2.09 8.41 -6.92
CA ARG A 451 1.32 9.47 -7.64
C ARG A 451 0.12 8.91 -8.39
N GLN A 452 0.25 7.69 -8.93
CA GLN A 452 -0.82 7.08 -9.72
C GLN A 452 -1.90 6.45 -8.84
N GLY A 453 -1.51 5.93 -7.67
CA GLY A 453 -2.33 5.05 -6.84
C GLY A 453 -1.67 3.69 -6.72
N VAL A 454 -1.37 3.27 -5.49
CA VAL A 454 -1.16 1.84 -5.19
C VAL A 454 -2.50 1.13 -5.33
N PRO A 455 -2.55 -0.18 -5.63
CA PRO A 455 -3.82 -0.88 -5.84
C PRO A 455 -4.83 -0.68 -4.72
N GLY A 456 -6.08 -0.37 -5.06
CA GLY A 456 -7.18 -0.20 -4.09
C GLY A 456 -7.11 1.11 -3.27
N TYR A 457 -6.29 2.07 -3.69
CA TYR A 457 -6.17 3.39 -3.05
C TYR A 457 -7.47 4.20 -3.03
N GLU A 458 -8.41 3.89 -3.92
CA GLU A 458 -9.64 4.66 -4.14
C GLU A 458 -10.45 4.78 -2.86
N GLN A 459 -10.60 3.69 -2.09
CA GLN A 459 -11.37 3.70 -0.85
C GLN A 459 -10.85 4.75 0.14
N LEU A 460 -9.54 4.75 0.40
CA LEU A 460 -8.94 5.72 1.31
C LEU A 460 -8.99 7.14 0.74
N GLN A 461 -8.75 7.33 -0.56
CA GLN A 461 -8.83 8.67 -1.17
C GLN A 461 -10.23 9.25 -1.13
N GLU A 462 -11.25 8.49 -1.51
CA GLU A 462 -12.64 8.95 -1.47
C GLU A 462 -13.09 9.16 -0.02
N GLY A 463 -12.66 8.30 0.91
CA GLY A 463 -12.87 8.51 2.33
C GLY A 463 -12.27 9.82 2.84
N LEU A 464 -11.00 10.11 2.49
CA LEU A 464 -10.31 11.34 2.89
C LEU A 464 -11.01 12.57 2.32
N ALA A 465 -11.55 12.46 1.11
CA ALA A 465 -12.27 13.53 0.46
C ALA A 465 -13.64 13.80 1.12
N VAL A 466 -14.36 12.75 1.53
CA VAL A 466 -15.59 12.90 2.34
C VAL A 466 -15.29 13.43 3.75
N LEU A 467 -14.19 13.00 4.37
CA LEU A 467 -13.71 13.56 5.64
C LEU A 467 -13.38 15.06 5.49
N ALA A 468 -12.77 15.45 4.38
CA ALA A 468 -12.50 16.86 4.07
C ALA A 468 -13.80 17.67 3.96
N GLU A 469 -14.82 17.13 3.27
CA GLU A 469 -16.16 17.72 3.23
C GLU A 469 -16.73 17.91 4.65
N TYR A 470 -16.59 16.91 5.53
CA TYR A 470 -17.05 16.99 6.92
C TYR A 470 -16.32 18.06 7.75
N LEU A 471 -14.99 18.05 7.74
CA LEU A 471 -14.17 18.93 8.59
C LEU A 471 -14.35 20.41 8.26
N ILE A 472 -14.68 20.75 7.02
CA ILE A 472 -14.99 22.14 6.66
C ILE A 472 -16.47 22.50 6.84
N GLY A 473 -17.32 21.55 7.25
CA GLY A 473 -18.77 21.75 7.45
C GLY A 473 -19.61 21.68 6.18
N GLY A 474 -19.13 21.00 5.15
CA GLY A 474 -19.80 20.82 3.86
C GLY A 474 -20.47 19.46 3.63
N LEU A 475 -20.29 18.49 4.53
CA LEU A 475 -20.97 17.19 4.47
C LEU A 475 -22.40 17.31 4.99
N THR A 476 -23.36 17.55 4.10
CA THR A 476 -24.78 17.67 4.48
C THR A 476 -25.45 16.31 4.68
N ASN A 477 -26.59 16.28 5.38
CA ASN A 477 -27.41 15.08 5.51
C ASN A 477 -27.82 14.52 4.13
N GLU A 478 -28.20 15.38 3.17
CA GLU A 478 -28.53 14.95 1.80
C GLU A 478 -27.32 14.30 1.11
N ARG A 479 -26.12 14.87 1.30
CA ARG A 479 -24.89 14.30 0.77
C ARG A 479 -24.62 12.91 1.37
N LEU A 480 -24.75 12.75 2.69
CA LEU A 480 -24.60 11.46 3.37
C LEU A 480 -25.66 10.45 2.91
N ARG A 481 -26.90 10.91 2.71
CA ARG A 481 -28.01 10.12 2.16
C ARG A 481 -27.67 9.57 0.78
N ILE A 482 -27.12 10.39 -0.11
CA ILE A 482 -26.67 9.96 -1.45
C ILE A 482 -25.56 8.91 -1.35
N LEU A 483 -24.60 9.07 -0.44
CA LEU A 483 -23.54 8.07 -0.23
C LEU A 483 -24.10 6.73 0.25
N ALA A 484 -25.08 6.75 1.17
CA ALA A 484 -25.77 5.54 1.61
C ALA A 484 -26.61 4.90 0.49
N GLY A 485 -27.37 5.70 -0.28
CA GLY A 485 -28.15 5.21 -1.43
C GLY A 485 -27.28 4.53 -2.50
N ARG A 486 -26.05 5.03 -2.72
CA ARG A 486 -25.08 4.39 -3.61
C ARG A 486 -24.66 3.00 -3.12
N VAL A 487 -24.46 2.81 -1.81
CA VAL A 487 -24.18 1.48 -1.25
C VAL A 487 -25.35 0.52 -1.49
N ILE A 488 -26.59 0.98 -1.27
CA ILE A 488 -27.79 0.17 -1.56
C ILE A 488 -27.85 -0.22 -3.04
N ALA A 489 -27.61 0.74 -3.94
CA ALA A 489 -27.61 0.50 -5.38
C ALA A 489 -26.54 -0.51 -5.80
N VAL A 490 -25.31 -0.39 -5.29
CA VAL A 490 -24.23 -1.35 -5.56
C VAL A 490 -24.61 -2.75 -5.05
N ARG A 491 -25.15 -2.86 -3.82
CA ARG A 491 -25.59 -4.16 -3.28
C ARG A 491 -26.68 -4.78 -4.15
N ASN A 492 -27.68 -3.99 -4.57
CA ASN A 492 -28.77 -4.47 -5.41
C ASN A 492 -28.28 -4.97 -6.79
N MET A 493 -27.36 -4.25 -7.42
CA MET A 493 -26.71 -4.66 -8.68
C MET A 493 -25.90 -5.95 -8.53
N VAL A 494 -25.09 -6.07 -7.46
CA VAL A 494 -24.29 -7.28 -7.20
C VAL A 494 -25.17 -8.51 -6.98
N MET A 495 -26.37 -8.32 -6.39
CA MET A 495 -27.37 -9.39 -6.22
C MET A 495 -28.09 -9.79 -7.52
N GLY A 496 -27.76 -9.16 -8.65
CA GLY A 496 -28.26 -9.54 -9.98
C GLY A 496 -29.56 -8.85 -10.41
N ASN A 497 -30.01 -7.84 -9.66
CA ASN A 497 -31.20 -7.08 -10.01
C ASN A 497 -30.94 -6.15 -11.22
N SER A 498 -32.00 -5.80 -11.95
CA SER A 498 -31.93 -4.97 -13.16
C SER A 498 -31.75 -3.48 -12.84
N PHE A 499 -31.47 -2.67 -13.86
CA PHE A 499 -31.41 -1.21 -13.70
C PHE A 499 -32.74 -0.67 -13.16
N LEU A 500 -33.86 -1.20 -13.68
CA LEU A 500 -35.20 -0.79 -13.28
C LEU A 500 -35.46 -1.13 -11.81
N ASP A 501 -35.09 -2.33 -11.36
CA ASP A 501 -35.29 -2.75 -9.97
C ASP A 501 -34.55 -1.81 -9.00
N THR A 502 -33.29 -1.48 -9.28
CA THR A 502 -32.53 -0.55 -8.42
C THR A 502 -33.09 0.88 -8.49
N PHE A 503 -33.47 1.35 -9.67
CA PHE A 503 -34.09 2.68 -9.81
C PHE A 503 -35.38 2.80 -9.00
N THR A 504 -36.26 1.80 -9.13
CA THR A 504 -37.54 1.71 -8.41
C THR A 504 -37.30 1.61 -6.91
N LEU A 505 -36.38 0.75 -6.46
CA LEU A 505 -35.98 0.62 -5.05
C LEU A 505 -35.57 1.97 -4.46
N LEU A 506 -34.69 2.71 -5.15
CA LEU A 506 -34.21 4.00 -4.66
C LEU A 506 -35.33 5.05 -4.63
N HIS A 507 -36.21 5.06 -5.62
CA HIS A 507 -37.28 6.06 -5.70
C HIS A 507 -38.43 5.76 -4.74
N GLU A 508 -38.96 4.54 -4.77
CA GLU A 508 -40.19 4.15 -4.08
C GLU A 508 -39.96 3.77 -2.62
N GLU A 509 -38.89 3.02 -2.30
CA GLU A 509 -38.63 2.62 -0.91
C GLU A 509 -37.80 3.66 -0.15
N TYR A 510 -36.78 4.22 -0.82
CA TYR A 510 -35.87 5.20 -0.21
C TYR A 510 -36.12 6.63 -0.67
N ASN A 511 -37.30 6.98 -1.20
CA ASN A 511 -37.77 8.35 -1.43
C ASN A 511 -36.78 9.31 -2.12
N PHE A 512 -35.84 8.80 -2.94
CA PHE A 512 -34.97 9.67 -3.72
C PHE A 512 -35.76 10.31 -4.86
N SER A 513 -35.43 11.55 -5.23
CA SER A 513 -36.02 12.15 -6.44
C SER A 513 -35.72 11.28 -7.66
N LEU A 514 -36.60 11.26 -8.66
CA LEU A 514 -36.44 10.48 -9.88
C LEU A 514 -35.06 10.72 -10.54
N TYR A 515 -34.61 11.96 -10.59
CA TYR A 515 -33.32 12.29 -11.18
C TYR A 515 -32.13 11.80 -10.33
N THR A 516 -32.22 11.93 -9.00
CA THR A 516 -31.18 11.44 -8.09
C THR A 516 -31.08 9.91 -8.11
N ALA A 517 -32.23 9.21 -8.08
CA ALA A 517 -32.32 7.76 -8.22
C ALA A 517 -31.69 7.30 -9.54
N TYR A 518 -32.11 7.89 -10.67
CA TYR A 518 -31.53 7.59 -11.99
C TYR A 518 -30.02 7.79 -12.03
N THR A 519 -29.53 8.92 -11.50
CA THR A 519 -28.10 9.25 -11.53
C THR A 519 -27.28 8.24 -10.72
N MET A 520 -27.77 7.79 -9.56
CA MET A 520 -27.10 6.75 -8.78
C MET A 520 -27.13 5.40 -9.52
N THR A 521 -28.28 4.99 -10.03
CA THR A 521 -28.41 3.74 -10.80
C THR A 521 -27.50 3.74 -12.04
N MET A 522 -27.47 4.82 -12.81
CA MET A 522 -26.56 4.96 -13.97
C MET A 522 -25.09 4.78 -13.58
N ARG A 523 -24.65 5.42 -12.48
CA ARG A 523 -23.27 5.31 -12.02
C ARG A 523 -22.87 3.89 -11.63
N VAL A 524 -23.82 3.11 -11.09
CA VAL A 524 -23.63 1.72 -10.67
C VAL A 524 -23.76 0.75 -11.83
N TYR A 525 -24.67 0.97 -12.78
CA TYR A 525 -24.90 0.03 -13.89
C TYR A 525 -24.06 0.33 -15.15
N ARG A 526 -23.36 1.47 -15.20
CA ARG A 526 -22.48 1.80 -16.33
C ARG A 526 -21.46 0.70 -16.58
N ALA A 527 -21.11 0.55 -17.86
CA ALA A 527 -20.18 -0.43 -18.39
C ALA A 527 -20.48 -1.91 -18.06
N GLY A 528 -21.64 -2.23 -17.47
CA GLY A 528 -22.00 -3.59 -17.08
C GLY A 528 -21.99 -3.86 -15.57
N GLY A 529 -21.69 -2.85 -14.74
CA GLY A 529 -21.77 -2.93 -13.27
C GLY A 529 -20.51 -2.48 -12.56
N LEU A 530 -20.52 -1.30 -11.93
CA LEU A 530 -19.40 -0.72 -11.21
C LEU A 530 -19.69 -0.60 -9.71
N THR A 531 -18.84 -1.22 -8.89
CA THR A 531 -18.91 -1.24 -7.43
C THR A 531 -18.20 -0.06 -6.76
N LYS A 532 -17.41 0.73 -7.51
CA LYS A 532 -16.65 1.91 -7.00
C LYS A 532 -17.48 2.86 -6.15
N ASP A 533 -18.77 3.06 -6.46
CA ASP A 533 -19.60 4.03 -5.73
C ASP A 533 -19.84 3.66 -4.25
N ALA A 534 -19.61 2.40 -3.84
CA ALA A 534 -19.67 1.98 -2.44
C ALA A 534 -18.46 2.45 -1.61
N VAL A 535 -17.29 2.62 -2.24
CA VAL A 535 -16.02 2.90 -1.53
C VAL A 535 -16.01 4.25 -0.82
N TYR A 536 -16.89 5.18 -1.22
CA TYR A 536 -17.01 6.51 -0.61
C TYR A 536 -17.48 6.43 0.85
N LEU A 537 -18.62 5.77 1.09
CA LEU A 537 -19.16 5.63 2.45
C LEU A 537 -18.29 4.67 3.27
N GLN A 538 -17.82 3.59 2.65
CA GLN A 538 -16.94 2.63 3.30
C GLN A 538 -15.65 3.29 3.80
N GLY A 539 -14.93 3.98 2.91
CA GLY A 539 -13.68 4.66 3.25
C GLY A 539 -13.88 5.76 4.29
N PHE A 540 -15.02 6.46 4.26
CA PHE A 540 -15.35 7.43 5.30
C PHE A 540 -15.53 6.77 6.67
N ILE A 541 -16.32 5.69 6.77
CA ILE A 541 -16.53 4.94 8.02
C ILE A 541 -15.21 4.40 8.58
N GLU A 542 -14.35 3.84 7.72
CA GLU A 542 -13.04 3.34 8.12
C GLU A 542 -12.12 4.44 8.62
N LEU A 543 -12.12 5.62 8.00
CA LEU A 543 -11.36 6.77 8.49
C LEU A 543 -11.85 7.27 9.85
N ILE A 544 -13.14 7.23 10.13
CA ILE A 544 -13.64 7.57 11.47
C ILE A 544 -13.04 6.61 12.51
N ARG A 545 -13.01 5.30 12.23
CA ARG A 545 -12.35 4.31 13.09
C ARG A 545 -10.85 4.59 13.23
N TYR A 546 -10.18 4.91 12.12
CA TYR A 546 -8.76 5.28 12.11
C TYR A 546 -8.45 6.47 13.03
N ILE A 547 -9.32 7.48 13.04
CA ILE A 547 -9.21 8.66 13.91
C ILE A 547 -9.49 8.33 15.37
N GLN A 548 -10.51 7.49 15.64
CA GLN A 548 -10.86 7.02 16.99
C GLN A 548 -9.74 6.20 17.63
N ASP A 549 -8.97 5.45 16.82
CA ASP A 549 -7.77 4.74 17.25
C ASP A 549 -6.58 5.68 17.58
N GLY A 550 -6.73 6.99 17.39
CA GLY A 550 -5.69 7.99 17.66
C GLY A 550 -4.53 7.98 16.67
N LYS A 551 -4.73 7.42 15.46
CA LYS A 551 -3.69 7.31 14.44
C LYS A 551 -3.49 8.65 13.69
N ASP A 552 -2.29 8.86 13.15
CA ASP A 552 -1.89 10.11 12.49
C ASP A 552 -2.45 10.20 11.06
N LEU A 553 -3.24 11.23 10.74
CA LEU A 553 -3.77 11.44 9.39
C LEU A 553 -2.72 11.96 8.40
N ASN A 554 -1.63 12.59 8.86
CA ASN A 554 -0.64 13.16 7.95
C ASN A 554 0.00 12.09 7.06
N ILE A 555 0.28 10.89 7.60
CA ILE A 555 0.90 9.82 6.81
C ILE A 555 -0.01 9.34 5.68
N LEU A 556 -1.33 9.50 5.81
CA LEU A 556 -2.31 9.15 4.76
C LEU A 556 -2.22 10.05 3.53
N THR A 557 -1.57 11.22 3.67
CA THR A 557 -1.39 12.20 2.59
C THR A 557 -0.10 12.00 1.79
N ILE A 558 0.73 11.00 2.12
CA ILE A 558 2.05 10.75 1.50
C ILE A 558 1.98 10.50 -0.01
N GLY A 559 0.82 10.06 -0.48
CA GLY A 559 0.52 9.73 -1.86
C GLY A 559 -0.89 9.14 -1.95
N LYS A 560 -1.20 8.52 -3.08
CA LYS A 560 -2.41 7.73 -3.26
C LYS A 560 -2.16 6.31 -2.76
N ILE A 561 -2.50 6.07 -1.50
CA ILE A 561 -2.22 4.82 -0.78
C ILE A 561 -3.52 4.14 -0.30
N ARG A 562 -3.41 2.94 0.26
CA ARG A 562 -4.44 2.27 1.07
C ARG A 562 -3.94 1.99 2.50
N GLU A 563 -4.83 1.77 3.46
CA GLU A 563 -4.46 1.70 4.89
C GLU A 563 -3.53 0.52 5.24
N ASP A 564 -3.79 -0.67 4.70
CA ASP A 564 -2.97 -1.89 4.92
C ASP A 564 -1.53 -1.77 4.35
N TYR A 565 -1.26 -0.76 3.53
CA TYR A 565 0.09 -0.41 3.07
C TYR A 565 0.88 0.40 4.11
N LEU A 566 0.28 0.91 5.17
CA LEU A 566 0.99 1.72 6.17
C LEU A 566 2.21 1.03 6.79
N PRO A 567 2.22 -0.28 7.09
CA PRO A 567 3.42 -0.97 7.53
C PRO A 567 4.54 -0.95 6.47
N ILE A 568 4.20 -1.14 5.20
CA ILE A 568 5.14 -1.08 4.06
C ILE A 568 5.67 0.34 3.89
N ILE A 569 4.81 1.34 3.96
CA ILE A 569 5.18 2.76 3.87
C ILE A 569 6.10 3.13 5.03
N SER A 570 5.79 2.67 6.24
CA SER A 570 6.62 2.90 7.42
C SER A 570 8.01 2.29 7.26
N ASP A 571 8.11 1.06 6.74
CA ASP A 571 9.39 0.42 6.38
C ASP A 571 10.17 1.28 5.38
N LEU A 572 9.56 1.66 4.26
CA LEU A 572 10.24 2.43 3.21
C LEU A 572 10.63 3.85 3.64
N VAL A 573 9.82 4.51 4.49
CA VAL A 573 10.17 5.80 5.10
C VAL A 573 11.33 5.64 6.08
N GLN A 574 11.33 4.59 6.89
CA GLN A 574 12.44 4.28 7.80
C GLN A 574 13.73 4.01 7.02
N ARG A 575 13.62 3.34 5.87
CA ARG A 575 14.71 3.05 4.93
C ARG A 575 15.22 4.26 4.14
N GLY A 576 14.55 5.41 4.27
CA GLY A 576 14.88 6.61 3.51
C GLY A 576 14.60 6.47 2.00
N ILE A 577 13.83 5.46 1.61
CA ILE A 577 13.35 5.24 0.25
C ILE A 577 12.16 6.16 0.00
N LEU A 578 11.20 6.24 0.93
CA LEU A 578 10.11 7.21 0.88
C LEU A 578 10.40 8.43 1.74
N ARG A 579 9.79 9.56 1.38
CA ARG A 579 9.88 10.84 2.07
C ARG A 579 8.56 11.15 2.76
N LYS A 580 8.61 11.95 3.82
CA LYS A 580 7.38 12.48 4.44
C LYS A 580 6.59 13.33 3.45
N PRO A 581 5.25 13.44 3.60
CA PRO A 581 4.43 14.33 2.78
C PRO A 581 4.96 15.76 2.83
N LEU A 582 5.00 16.44 1.67
CA LEU A 582 5.47 17.82 1.57
C LEU A 582 4.35 18.84 1.79
N LEU A 583 3.18 18.53 1.22
CA LEU A 583 1.96 19.32 1.40
C LEU A 583 1.08 18.71 2.47
N LYS A 584 0.56 19.56 3.34
CA LYS A 584 -0.50 19.22 4.28
C LYS A 584 -1.81 19.90 3.86
N PRO A 585 -2.91 19.13 3.70
CA PRO A 585 -4.20 19.69 3.36
C PRO A 585 -4.68 20.73 4.38
N ARG A 586 -5.38 21.78 3.91
CA ARG A 586 -5.90 22.84 4.79
C ARG A 586 -6.89 22.30 5.83
N TYR A 587 -7.70 21.30 5.48
CA TYR A 587 -8.66 20.71 6.42
C TYR A 587 -8.00 19.99 7.62
N LEU A 588 -6.69 19.73 7.57
CA LEU A 588 -5.89 19.21 8.70
C LEU A 588 -5.14 20.30 9.49
N GLU A 589 -5.42 21.58 9.19
CA GLU A 589 -4.87 22.74 9.89
C GLU A 589 -5.96 23.50 10.65
N SER A 590 -5.55 24.36 11.58
CA SER A 590 -6.47 25.28 12.27
C SER A 590 -7.15 26.22 11.26
N PRO A 591 -8.46 26.50 11.40
CA PRO A 591 -9.35 26.10 12.49
C PRO A 591 -10.05 24.74 12.30
N TYR A 592 -9.91 24.09 11.15
CA TYR A 592 -10.66 22.87 10.83
C TYR A 592 -10.21 21.66 11.64
N ALA A 593 -8.93 21.59 11.98
CA ALA A 593 -8.36 20.51 12.79
C ALA A 593 -9.01 20.38 14.17
N ASP A 594 -9.64 21.43 14.71
CA ASP A 594 -10.33 21.33 16.01
C ASP A 594 -11.53 20.39 15.95
N LYS A 595 -12.23 20.29 14.80
CA LYS A 595 -13.33 19.34 14.62
C LYS A 595 -12.89 17.86 14.65
N LEU A 596 -11.58 17.58 14.50
CA LEU A 596 -11.08 16.21 14.66
C LEU A 596 -11.27 15.71 16.10
N LYS A 597 -11.27 16.62 17.09
CA LYS A 597 -11.52 16.27 18.50
C LYS A 597 -12.93 15.71 18.69
N ASP A 598 -13.91 16.26 17.96
CA ASP A 598 -15.30 15.79 18.00
C ASP A 598 -15.39 14.37 17.43
N VAL A 599 -14.72 14.12 16.31
CA VAL A 599 -14.67 12.79 15.68
C VAL A 599 -14.07 11.73 16.60
N GLN A 600 -13.01 12.07 17.35
CA GLN A 600 -12.39 11.17 18.33
C GLN A 600 -13.35 10.79 19.46
N GLN A 601 -14.31 11.66 19.79
CA GLN A 601 -15.28 11.44 20.88
C GLN A 601 -16.58 10.79 20.39
N PHE A 602 -16.87 10.83 19.09
CA PHE A 602 -18.08 10.24 18.56
C PHE A 602 -18.05 8.73 18.74
N THR A 603 -19.12 8.18 19.31
CA THR A 603 -19.31 6.73 19.43
C THR A 603 -19.82 6.10 18.13
N SER A 604 -20.37 6.92 17.23
CA SER A 604 -20.91 6.46 15.94
C SER A 604 -21.05 7.60 14.92
N ILE A 605 -21.02 7.24 13.63
CA ILE A 605 -21.25 8.14 12.49
C ILE A 605 -22.61 8.85 12.55
N PHE A 606 -23.61 8.30 13.25
CA PHE A 606 -24.92 8.96 13.44
C PHE A 606 -24.81 10.31 14.19
N LYS A 607 -23.76 10.53 14.99
CA LYS A 607 -23.52 11.83 15.65
C LYS A 607 -23.14 12.93 14.67
N MET A 608 -22.76 12.58 13.44
CA MET A 608 -22.47 13.52 12.36
C MET A 608 -23.73 14.00 11.64
N ILE A 609 -24.89 13.38 11.89
CA ILE A 609 -26.17 13.84 11.33
C ILE A 609 -26.56 15.14 12.06
N ASN A 610 -26.86 16.19 11.28
CA ASN A 610 -27.10 17.56 11.77
C ASN A 610 -25.90 18.30 12.40
N TYR A 611 -24.68 17.74 12.29
CA TYR A 611 -23.44 18.46 12.64
C TYR A 611 -23.09 19.49 11.55
#